data_AF-A0A2N9MI11-F1
#
_entry.id   AF-A0A2N9MI11-F1
#
_cell.length_a   1.000
_cell.length_b   1.000
_cell.length_c   1.000
_cell.angle_alpha   90.00
_cell.angle_beta   90.00
_cell.angle_gamma   90.00
#
_symmetry.space_group_name_H-M   'P 1'
#
loop_
_entity.id
_entity.type
_entity.pdbx_description
1 polymer ?
#
loop_
_entity_poly.entity_id
_entity_poly.type
_entity_poly.pdbx_seq_one_letter_code
_entity_poly.pdbx_strand_id
1 'polypeptide(L)'
;MSEVIEKFDTLLQDDGPAAIVFHRKLRPVEGKDSWIFPPTFAQSESADEDEEGSGGVYQIDPLPNDERKNVCLIDSVGSQANRIEPIFKKAPYSELVPQVRIKLKNGDEVNLLDAGHRAADAVIRFSKAYGPRLYDAFKAYLKSRDCSEIVKLAPTSLIFGVWDSRGTGAKIQRVVRSVVRAYNVIEGKRSATYRAAYDYTANDVINPERDKGAGKNNPLSQEGFKYSLATKTHGGVLVIGDIQQEAIVNLVALRMLSGDLPTKRYLLGLSLVALSYRDQEGFNLREGCLLCAATKEDFHGLWKVVSFDSTEDGAILRDFTHEQALAFANETISGMKIEQPDADTFDKRTAEKWLTIDKKKRKVLAKTKHPARAIADEEAAAAAREKQKEPAAGAGETKTP
;
A
#
# COMPACT_ATOMS: atom_id res chain seq x y z
N MET A 1 -25.86 -3.14 25.19
CA MET A 1 -25.11 -2.96 23.93
C MET A 1 -25.77 -1.77 23.24
N SER A 2 -25.04 -0.86 22.59
CA SER A 2 -25.70 0.31 21.98
C SER A 2 -26.48 -0.10 20.72
N GLU A 3 -27.49 0.69 20.36
CA GLU A 3 -28.18 0.57 19.06
C GLU A 3 -27.22 0.69 17.87
N VAL A 4 -26.09 1.39 18.03
CA VAL A 4 -25.06 1.58 17.00
C VAL A 4 -24.31 0.28 16.73
N ILE A 5 -24.01 -0.51 17.76
CA ILE A 5 -23.37 -1.82 17.59
C ILE A 5 -24.34 -2.84 17.00
N GLU A 6 -25.54 -2.92 17.58
CA GLU A 6 -26.54 -3.93 17.19
C GLU A 6 -26.94 -3.79 15.72
N LYS A 7 -26.93 -2.55 15.19
CA LYS A 7 -27.18 -2.26 13.77
C LYS A 7 -26.32 -3.10 12.82
N PHE A 8 -25.06 -3.36 13.14
CA PHE A 8 -24.11 -4.01 12.24
C PHE A 8 -23.86 -5.49 12.54
N ASP A 9 -24.42 -6.02 13.64
CA ASP A 9 -24.19 -7.41 14.05
C ASP A 9 -24.73 -8.42 13.05
N THR A 10 -25.87 -8.11 12.42
CA THR A 10 -26.47 -8.95 11.37
C THR A 10 -25.53 -9.12 10.17
N LEU A 11 -24.64 -8.16 9.91
CA LEU A 11 -23.63 -8.27 8.84
C LEU A 11 -22.52 -9.29 9.17
N LEU A 12 -22.32 -9.59 10.46
CA LEU A 12 -21.24 -10.42 10.97
C LEU A 12 -21.69 -11.84 11.34
N GLN A 13 -23.00 -12.14 11.27
CA GLN A 13 -23.55 -13.48 11.46
C GLN A 13 -23.06 -14.45 10.36
N ASP A 14 -23.02 -15.75 10.68
CA ASP A 14 -22.51 -16.78 9.78
C ASP A 14 -23.35 -16.90 8.49
N ASP A 15 -24.67 -16.74 8.60
CA ASP A 15 -25.65 -16.65 7.52
C ASP A 15 -25.86 -15.20 7.01
N GLY A 16 -25.06 -14.27 7.52
CA GLY A 16 -25.07 -12.88 7.09
C GLY A 16 -24.61 -12.70 5.63
N PRO A 17 -24.74 -11.48 5.11
CA PRO A 17 -24.46 -11.17 3.71
C PRO A 17 -23.00 -11.42 3.31
N ALA A 18 -22.77 -11.49 2.00
CA ALA A 18 -21.44 -11.75 1.42
C ALA A 18 -20.53 -10.50 1.50
N ALA A 19 -21.08 -9.32 1.20
CA ALA A 19 -20.29 -8.10 1.15
C ALA A 19 -21.13 -6.83 1.41
N ILE A 20 -20.44 -5.77 1.82
CA ILE A 20 -20.91 -4.39 1.62
C ILE A 20 -20.26 -3.89 0.34
N VAL A 21 -21.04 -3.29 -0.55
CA VAL A 21 -20.59 -2.66 -1.79
C VAL A 21 -20.84 -1.17 -1.71
N PHE A 22 -19.86 -0.40 -2.19
CA PHE A 22 -19.86 1.04 -2.24
C PHE A 22 -19.56 1.49 -3.67
N HIS A 23 -20.41 2.32 -4.24
CA HIS A 23 -20.20 2.94 -5.55
C HIS A 23 -20.30 4.46 -5.47
N ARG A 24 -19.40 5.16 -6.17
CA ARG A 24 -19.46 6.63 -6.29
C ARG A 24 -19.07 7.04 -7.70
N LYS A 25 -19.90 7.86 -8.35
CA LYS A 25 -19.50 8.50 -9.61
C LYS A 25 -18.63 9.72 -9.34
N LEU A 26 -17.61 9.88 -10.17
CA LEU A 26 -16.63 10.96 -10.11
C LEU A 26 -16.62 11.73 -11.43
N ARG A 27 -16.07 12.94 -11.38
CA ARG A 27 -15.77 13.77 -12.56
C ARG A 27 -14.47 14.54 -12.35
N PRO A 28 -13.79 14.98 -13.42
CA PRO A 28 -12.70 15.93 -13.31
C PRO A 28 -13.19 17.24 -12.67
N VAL A 29 -12.38 17.85 -11.82
CA VAL A 29 -12.75 19.13 -11.19
C VAL A 29 -12.92 20.25 -12.23
N GLU A 30 -12.11 20.22 -13.29
CA GLU A 30 -12.12 21.17 -14.41
C GLU A 30 -13.40 21.08 -15.26
N GLY A 31 -14.15 19.97 -15.16
CA GLY A 31 -15.38 19.74 -15.91
C GLY A 31 -15.40 18.38 -16.58
N LYS A 32 -16.59 17.90 -16.96
CA LYS A 32 -16.83 16.54 -17.48
C LYS A 32 -15.96 16.18 -18.70
N ASP A 33 -15.71 17.14 -19.58
CA ASP A 33 -15.02 16.93 -20.86
C ASP A 33 -13.52 17.30 -20.80
N SER A 34 -12.98 17.44 -19.59
CA SER A 34 -11.56 17.78 -19.39
C SER A 34 -10.68 16.55 -19.57
N TRP A 35 -9.48 16.76 -20.12
CA TRP A 35 -8.46 15.72 -20.17
C TRP A 35 -7.94 15.44 -18.76
N ILE A 36 -7.85 14.16 -18.39
CA ILE A 36 -7.19 13.73 -17.16
C ILE A 36 -5.90 13.00 -17.47
N PHE A 37 -5.00 12.90 -16.50
CA PHE A 37 -3.69 12.25 -16.64
C PHE A 37 -3.56 11.07 -15.65
N PRO A 38 -4.12 9.89 -15.96
CA PRO A 38 -4.05 8.69 -15.11
C PRO A 38 -2.62 8.16 -14.89
N PRO A 39 -2.38 7.19 -13.98
CA PRO A 39 -1.09 6.51 -13.87
C PRO A 39 -0.63 5.89 -15.19
N THR A 40 0.67 5.98 -15.43
CA THR A 40 1.36 5.29 -16.52
C THR A 40 2.15 4.11 -15.94
N PHE A 41 2.22 3.01 -16.67
CA PHE A 41 2.87 1.78 -16.22
C PHE A 41 3.97 1.36 -17.18
N ALA A 42 5.09 0.89 -16.64
CA ALA A 42 6.22 0.40 -17.43
C ALA A 42 5.79 -0.78 -18.31
N GLN A 43 6.27 -0.81 -19.56
CA GLN A 43 5.91 -1.86 -20.53
C GLN A 43 6.78 -3.13 -20.40
N SER A 44 7.92 -3.05 -19.72
CA SER A 44 8.81 -4.19 -19.45
C SER A 44 9.53 -4.02 -18.12
N GLU A 45 9.98 -5.13 -17.51
CA GLU A 45 10.77 -5.12 -16.27
C GLU A 45 12.21 -4.57 -16.46
N SER A 46 12.66 -4.51 -17.72
CA SER A 46 14.03 -4.15 -18.13
C SER A 46 14.06 -2.95 -19.07
N ALA A 47 13.05 -2.07 -19.05
CA ALA A 47 13.17 -0.80 -19.74
C ALA A 47 14.31 -0.04 -19.03
N ASP A 48 15.50 -0.09 -19.62
CA ASP A 48 16.66 0.64 -19.14
C ASP A 48 16.23 2.11 -18.96
N GLU A 49 16.49 2.66 -17.77
CA GLU A 49 16.15 4.04 -17.39
C GLU A 49 16.74 5.07 -18.39
N ASP A 50 17.70 4.63 -19.22
CA ASP A 50 18.39 5.39 -20.25
C ASP A 50 17.53 5.69 -21.51
N GLU A 51 16.39 5.03 -21.70
CA GLU A 51 15.39 5.50 -22.68
C GLU A 51 14.49 6.58 -22.08
N GLU A 52 15.06 7.73 -21.72
CA GLU A 52 14.30 8.92 -21.32
C GLU A 52 13.20 9.17 -22.35
N GLY A 53 11.93 8.85 -22.04
CA GLY A 53 10.80 9.01 -22.96
C GLY A 53 10.25 7.75 -23.62
N SER A 54 10.69 6.53 -23.28
CA SER A 54 9.86 5.31 -23.36
C SER A 54 8.85 5.26 -22.20
N GLY A 55 8.22 6.42 -21.94
CA GLY A 55 7.35 6.61 -20.79
C GLY A 55 6.28 5.53 -20.71
N GLY A 56 5.96 5.09 -19.50
CA GLY A 56 4.92 4.08 -19.30
C GLY A 56 3.60 4.44 -20.00
N VAL A 57 2.78 3.45 -20.29
CA VAL A 57 1.49 3.64 -20.96
C VAL A 57 0.35 3.72 -19.97
N TYR A 58 -0.73 4.41 -20.36
CA TYR A 58 -1.99 4.29 -19.62
C TYR A 58 -2.48 2.84 -19.70
N GLN A 59 -2.90 2.27 -18.56
CA GLN A 59 -3.53 0.95 -18.55
C GLN A 59 -4.97 1.10 -19.04
N ILE A 60 -5.19 0.80 -20.32
CA ILE A 60 -6.51 0.83 -20.98
C ILE A 60 -6.80 -0.55 -21.55
N ASP A 61 -7.77 -1.24 -20.97
CA ASP A 61 -8.18 -2.58 -21.39
C ASP A 61 -9.42 -2.49 -22.30
N PRO A 62 -9.42 -3.10 -23.49
CA PRO A 62 -10.61 -3.13 -24.35
C PRO A 62 -11.71 -4.00 -23.73
N LEU A 63 -12.97 -3.64 -23.97
CA LEU A 63 -14.14 -4.41 -23.60
C LEU A 63 -14.93 -4.76 -24.88
N PRO A 64 -14.51 -5.80 -25.64
CA PRO A 64 -15.18 -6.17 -26.87
C PRO A 64 -16.65 -6.52 -26.61
N ASN A 65 -17.55 -5.99 -27.42
CA ASN A 65 -19.00 -6.19 -27.34
C ASN A 65 -19.67 -5.63 -26.06
N ASP A 66 -18.98 -4.80 -25.28
CA ASP A 66 -19.57 -4.03 -24.17
C ASP A 66 -19.83 -2.59 -24.62
N GLU A 67 -20.98 -2.02 -24.23
CA GLU A 67 -21.34 -0.63 -24.55
C GLU A 67 -20.33 0.39 -24.00
N ARG A 68 -19.61 0.04 -22.94
CA ARG A 68 -18.54 0.85 -22.34
C ARG A 68 -17.26 0.88 -23.17
N LYS A 69 -17.10 0.00 -24.16
CA LYS A 69 -16.01 -0.10 -25.16
C LYS A 69 -14.61 -0.40 -24.61
N ASN A 70 -14.15 0.31 -23.59
CA ASN A 70 -12.86 0.12 -22.94
C ASN A 70 -12.91 0.63 -21.49
N VAL A 71 -11.88 0.31 -20.72
CA VAL A 71 -11.74 0.75 -19.34
C VAL A 71 -10.32 1.17 -19.04
N CYS A 72 -10.16 2.37 -18.49
CA CYS A 72 -8.88 2.91 -18.05
C CYS A 72 -8.76 2.80 -16.53
N LEU A 73 -7.63 2.29 -16.05
CA LEU A 73 -7.30 2.29 -14.63
C LEU A 73 -6.89 3.70 -14.19
N ILE A 74 -7.70 4.30 -13.33
CA ILE A 74 -7.45 5.65 -12.79
C ILE A 74 -6.73 5.57 -11.45
N ASP A 75 -7.16 4.66 -10.58
CA ASP A 75 -6.47 4.39 -9.32
C ASP A 75 -6.57 2.91 -8.95
N SER A 76 -5.42 2.28 -8.71
CA SER A 76 -5.34 0.84 -8.46
C SER A 76 -5.74 0.48 -7.04
N VAL A 77 -6.06 -0.80 -6.80
CA VAL A 77 -6.38 -1.31 -5.45
C VAL A 77 -5.24 -1.06 -4.46
N GLY A 78 -3.99 -1.25 -4.89
CA GLY A 78 -2.83 -1.01 -4.04
C GLY A 78 -2.64 0.48 -3.73
N SER A 79 -2.81 1.33 -4.74
CA SER A 79 -2.66 2.78 -4.60
C SER A 79 -3.78 3.38 -3.73
N GLN A 80 -5.04 2.98 -3.94
CA GLN A 80 -6.15 3.35 -3.04
C GLN A 80 -5.85 2.97 -1.60
N ALA A 81 -5.41 1.73 -1.33
CA ALA A 81 -5.08 1.30 0.02
C ALA A 81 -3.93 2.13 0.63
N ASN A 82 -2.90 2.47 -0.16
CA ASN A 82 -1.77 3.29 0.29
C ASN A 82 -2.13 4.76 0.52
N ARG A 83 -3.23 5.27 -0.06
CA ARG A 83 -3.76 6.61 0.23
C ARG A 83 -4.67 6.60 1.47
N ILE A 84 -5.47 5.55 1.63
CA ILE A 84 -6.44 5.45 2.72
C ILE A 84 -5.76 5.05 4.03
N GLU A 85 -4.78 4.14 4.03
CA GLU A 85 -4.15 3.65 5.26
C GLU A 85 -3.48 4.76 6.11
N PRO A 86 -2.77 5.75 5.52
CA PRO A 86 -2.21 6.88 6.26
C PRO A 86 -3.22 7.79 6.98
N ILE A 87 -4.53 7.71 6.67
CA ILE A 87 -5.56 8.52 7.36
C ILE A 87 -5.54 8.25 8.86
N PHE A 88 -5.23 7.00 9.24
CA PHE A 88 -5.14 6.55 10.62
C PHE A 88 -3.93 7.11 11.37
N LYS A 89 -3.14 8.01 10.78
CA LYS A 89 -2.15 8.83 11.51
C LYS A 89 -2.73 10.13 12.04
N LYS A 90 -3.85 10.60 11.47
CA LYS A 90 -4.45 11.89 11.79
C LYS A 90 -5.50 11.71 12.91
N ALA A 91 -5.60 12.67 13.82
CA ALA A 91 -6.72 12.71 14.75
C ALA A 91 -8.04 12.95 13.98
N PRO A 92 -9.17 12.36 14.40
CA PRO A 92 -9.33 11.46 15.54
C PRO A 92 -8.99 9.98 15.25
N TYR A 93 -8.62 9.64 14.01
CA TYR A 93 -8.41 8.27 13.57
C TYR A 93 -7.15 7.60 14.16
N SER A 94 -6.19 8.40 14.63
CA SER A 94 -4.95 7.91 15.27
C SER A 94 -5.18 6.99 16.45
N GLU A 95 -6.27 7.23 17.18
CA GLU A 95 -6.64 6.44 18.36
C GLU A 95 -7.22 5.07 17.97
N LEU A 96 -7.65 4.91 16.72
CA LEU A 96 -8.28 3.68 16.24
C LEU A 96 -7.28 2.56 15.94
N VAL A 97 -5.97 2.86 15.84
CA VAL A 97 -4.95 1.86 15.47
C VAL A 97 -3.61 2.14 16.17
N PRO A 98 -2.69 1.15 16.24
CA PRO A 98 -1.35 1.35 16.75
C PRO A 98 -0.53 2.36 15.94
N GLN A 99 0.11 3.31 16.61
CA GLN A 99 1.05 4.25 15.99
C GLN A 99 2.50 3.71 16.03
N VAL A 100 2.74 2.61 15.30
CA VAL A 100 4.05 1.94 15.25
C VAL A 100 5.04 2.77 14.43
N ARG A 101 6.11 3.23 15.08
CA ARG A 101 7.14 4.06 14.46
C ARG A 101 8.51 3.40 14.56
N ILE A 102 9.23 3.35 13.45
CA ILE A 102 10.56 2.75 13.36
C ILE A 102 11.58 3.84 13.07
N LYS A 103 12.48 4.07 14.04
CA LYS A 103 13.60 5.00 13.91
C LYS A 103 14.68 4.42 13.01
N LEU A 104 15.10 5.22 12.04
CA LEU A 104 16.19 4.98 11.10
C LEU A 104 17.42 5.82 11.52
N LYS A 105 18.33 6.09 10.58
CA LYS A 105 19.51 6.94 10.81
C LYS A 105 19.11 8.42 10.76
N ASN A 106 19.92 9.29 11.36
CA ASN A 106 19.84 10.76 11.24
C ASN A 106 18.51 11.40 11.70
N GLY A 107 17.72 10.69 12.52
CA GLY A 107 16.42 11.20 12.99
C GLY A 107 15.25 10.88 12.06
N ASP A 108 15.50 10.20 10.94
CA ASP A 108 14.44 9.70 10.06
C ASP A 108 13.59 8.65 10.80
N GLU A 109 12.29 8.68 10.56
CA GLU A 109 11.33 7.76 11.17
C GLU A 109 10.27 7.36 10.14
N VAL A 110 9.89 6.08 10.15
CA VAL A 110 8.84 5.55 9.29
C VAL A 110 7.73 4.96 10.15
N ASN A 111 6.49 5.39 9.92
CA ASN A 111 5.31 4.79 10.53
C ASN A 111 4.87 3.56 9.72
N LEU A 112 4.43 2.48 10.39
CA LEU A 112 3.87 1.28 9.74
C LEU A 112 2.77 1.61 8.72
N LEU A 113 1.96 2.63 8.99
CA LEU A 113 0.86 3.06 8.11
C LEU A 113 1.35 3.68 6.78
N ASP A 114 2.64 4.04 6.67
CA ASP A 114 3.28 4.52 5.44
C ASP A 114 4.02 3.42 4.68
N ALA A 115 4.16 2.23 5.27
CA ALA A 115 4.91 1.15 4.67
C ALA A 115 4.10 0.47 3.55
N GLY A 116 4.59 0.54 2.30
CA GLY A 116 3.87 0.03 1.13
C GLY A 116 3.56 -1.49 1.15
N HIS A 117 4.40 -2.29 1.83
CA HIS A 117 4.12 -3.71 2.10
C HIS A 117 3.56 -3.96 3.51
N ARG A 118 3.14 -2.90 4.22
CA ARG A 118 2.51 -2.93 5.55
C ARG A 118 3.35 -3.69 6.57
N ALA A 119 2.73 -4.53 7.40
CA ALA A 119 3.43 -5.37 8.39
C ALA A 119 4.50 -6.31 7.80
N ALA A 120 4.50 -6.57 6.48
CA ALA A 120 5.51 -7.38 5.81
C ALA A 120 6.66 -6.55 5.19
N ASP A 121 6.62 -5.23 5.31
CA ASP A 121 7.63 -4.33 4.77
C ASP A 121 8.99 -4.54 5.45
N ALA A 122 10.07 -4.26 4.72
CA ALA A 122 11.42 -4.45 5.21
C ALA A 122 11.70 -3.57 6.43
N VAL A 123 11.18 -2.34 6.47
CA VAL A 123 11.39 -1.44 7.62
C VAL A 123 10.82 -2.02 8.91
N ILE A 124 9.71 -2.75 8.81
CA ILE A 124 9.03 -3.41 9.93
C ILE A 124 9.69 -4.74 10.24
N ARG A 125 9.95 -5.56 9.21
CA ARG A 125 10.53 -6.90 9.37
C ARG A 125 11.93 -6.87 9.97
N PHE A 126 12.68 -5.79 9.76
CA PHE A 126 14.00 -5.58 10.37
C PHE A 126 13.96 -4.57 11.51
N SER A 127 12.83 -4.32 12.15
CA SER A 127 12.80 -3.64 13.44
C SER A 127 13.18 -4.60 14.57
N LYS A 128 13.82 -4.08 15.64
CA LYS A 128 14.40 -4.91 16.70
C LYS A 128 13.36 -5.69 17.49
N ALA A 129 12.28 -5.03 17.90
CA ALA A 129 11.24 -5.62 18.74
C ALA A 129 10.01 -6.03 17.92
N TYR A 130 9.56 -5.18 16.98
CA TYR A 130 8.31 -5.39 16.26
C TYR A 130 8.39 -6.49 15.20
N GLY A 131 9.51 -6.57 14.47
CA GLY A 131 9.74 -7.54 13.40
C GLY A 131 9.59 -9.00 13.86
N PRO A 132 10.30 -9.44 14.92
CA PRO A 132 10.14 -10.77 15.48
C PRO A 132 8.71 -11.10 15.94
N ARG A 133 8.00 -10.13 16.55
CA ARG A 133 6.62 -10.31 17.03
C ARG A 133 5.65 -10.54 15.87
N LEU A 134 5.72 -9.71 14.83
CA LEU A 134 4.90 -9.87 13.62
C LEU A 134 5.23 -11.17 12.87
N TYR A 135 6.49 -11.60 12.87
CA TYR A 135 6.87 -12.89 12.31
C TYR A 135 6.15 -14.05 13.01
N ASP A 136 6.18 -14.08 14.34
CA ASP A 136 5.51 -15.12 15.12
C ASP A 136 3.98 -15.05 14.92
N ALA A 137 3.41 -13.84 14.86
CA ALA A 137 1.99 -13.63 14.55
C ALA A 137 1.60 -14.16 13.16
N PHE A 138 2.43 -13.93 12.12
CA PHE A 138 2.20 -14.51 10.79
C PHE A 138 2.32 -16.03 10.78
N LYS A 139 3.22 -16.62 11.57
CA LYS A 139 3.32 -18.08 11.73
C LYS A 139 2.07 -18.65 12.40
N ALA A 140 1.53 -17.99 13.43
CA ALA A 140 0.28 -18.37 14.07
C ALA A 140 -0.90 -18.31 13.08
N TYR A 141 -1.00 -17.22 12.31
CA TYR A 141 -2.02 -17.08 11.27
C TYR A 141 -1.93 -18.19 10.20
N LEU A 142 -0.73 -18.54 9.73
CA LEU A 142 -0.55 -19.62 8.76
C LEU A 142 -0.96 -20.99 9.31
N LYS A 143 -0.79 -21.22 10.62
CA LYS A 143 -1.07 -22.51 11.27
C LYS A 143 -2.57 -22.70 11.54
N SER A 144 -3.24 -21.69 12.07
CA SER A 144 -4.60 -21.82 12.60
C SER A 144 -5.54 -20.66 12.25
N ARG A 145 -5.13 -19.77 11.34
CA ARG A 145 -5.83 -18.50 11.03
C ARG A 145 -5.93 -17.55 12.22
N ASP A 146 -5.13 -17.78 13.26
CA ASP A 146 -5.01 -16.93 14.43
C ASP A 146 -4.48 -15.53 14.06
N CYS A 147 -5.37 -14.55 14.16
CA CYS A 147 -5.06 -13.15 13.91
C CYS A 147 -4.98 -12.31 15.19
N SER A 148 -5.08 -12.93 16.37
CA SER A 148 -5.17 -12.23 17.67
C SER A 148 -4.05 -11.22 17.89
N GLU A 149 -2.80 -11.60 17.58
CA GLU A 149 -1.65 -10.69 17.68
C GLU A 149 -1.57 -9.69 16.52
N ILE A 150 -1.97 -10.07 15.30
CA ILE A 150 -1.96 -9.17 14.14
C ILE A 150 -2.95 -8.02 14.36
N VAL A 151 -4.11 -8.28 14.95
CA VAL A 151 -5.13 -7.28 15.30
C VAL A 151 -4.57 -6.22 16.25
N LYS A 152 -3.73 -6.62 17.21
CA LYS A 152 -3.12 -5.71 18.19
C LYS A 152 -1.96 -4.90 17.60
N LEU A 153 -1.18 -5.52 16.71
CA LEU A 153 0.08 -4.98 16.19
C LEU A 153 -0.09 -4.15 14.92
N ALA A 154 -0.94 -4.61 14.00
CA ALA A 154 -1.09 -4.07 12.66
C ALA A 154 -2.48 -4.38 12.07
N PRO A 155 -3.58 -3.91 12.70
CA PRO A 155 -4.95 -4.23 12.28
C PRO A 155 -5.24 -3.79 10.83
N THR A 156 -4.62 -2.71 10.36
CA THR A 156 -4.76 -2.24 8.97
C THR A 156 -4.20 -3.24 7.94
N SER A 157 -3.24 -4.08 8.34
CA SER A 157 -2.74 -5.18 7.48
C SER A 157 -3.77 -6.29 7.26
N LEU A 158 -4.75 -6.43 8.16
CA LEU A 158 -5.90 -7.34 7.97
C LEU A 158 -6.95 -6.72 7.05
N ILE A 159 -7.22 -5.42 7.16
CA ILE A 159 -8.25 -4.77 6.34
C ILE A 159 -7.77 -4.55 4.89
N PHE A 160 -6.55 -4.05 4.71
CA PHE A 160 -5.98 -3.76 3.38
C PHE A 160 -5.19 -4.93 2.78
N GLY A 161 -5.08 -6.03 3.54
CA GLY A 161 -4.35 -7.25 3.18
C GLY A 161 -2.83 -7.08 3.17
N VAL A 162 -2.14 -8.19 3.41
CA VAL A 162 -0.67 -8.23 3.50
C VAL A 162 -0.13 -9.52 2.91
N TRP A 163 1.04 -9.44 2.26
CA TRP A 163 1.72 -10.59 1.71
C TRP A 163 3.19 -10.60 2.12
N ASP A 164 3.53 -11.46 3.09
CA ASP A 164 4.89 -11.68 3.58
C ASP A 164 5.66 -12.68 2.70
N SER A 165 5.76 -12.37 1.40
CA SER A 165 6.43 -13.23 0.40
C SER A 165 7.93 -13.42 0.65
N ARG A 166 8.52 -12.54 1.45
CA ARG A 166 9.96 -12.47 1.76
C ARG A 166 10.31 -13.06 3.13
N GLY A 167 9.30 -13.42 3.93
CA GLY A 167 9.42 -13.99 5.26
C GLY A 167 8.74 -15.36 5.35
N THR A 168 7.66 -15.40 6.14
CA THR A 168 6.85 -16.58 6.46
C THR A 168 6.08 -17.14 5.27
N GLY A 169 5.79 -16.34 4.25
CA GLY A 169 4.87 -16.67 3.14
C GLY A 169 3.40 -16.38 3.45
N ALA A 170 3.09 -15.78 4.60
CA ALA A 170 1.72 -15.43 4.97
C ALA A 170 1.09 -14.52 3.91
N LYS A 171 -0.12 -14.88 3.47
CA LYS A 171 -0.92 -14.08 2.54
C LYS A 171 -2.31 -13.90 3.13
N ILE A 172 -2.62 -12.66 3.50
CA ILE A 172 -3.91 -12.26 4.05
C ILE A 172 -4.62 -11.48 2.96
N GLN A 173 -5.81 -11.96 2.58
CA GLN A 173 -6.64 -11.28 1.60
C GLN A 173 -7.16 -9.95 2.17
N ARG A 174 -7.47 -9.00 1.28
CA ARG A 174 -8.03 -7.72 1.70
C ARG A 174 -9.50 -7.90 2.11
N VAL A 175 -9.87 -7.32 3.25
CA VAL A 175 -11.29 -7.12 3.60
C VAL A 175 -11.82 -5.92 2.81
N VAL A 176 -11.05 -4.84 2.74
CA VAL A 176 -11.38 -3.63 1.99
C VAL A 176 -10.65 -3.62 0.65
N ARG A 177 -11.40 -3.42 -0.43
CA ARG A 177 -10.85 -3.19 -1.77
C ARG A 177 -11.58 -1.99 -2.36
N SER A 178 -10.84 -0.96 -2.77
CA SER A 178 -11.36 0.18 -3.52
C SER A 178 -10.54 0.36 -4.80
N VAL A 179 -11.13 0.89 -5.87
CA VAL A 179 -10.50 1.09 -7.17
C VAL A 179 -11.26 2.18 -7.93
N VAL A 180 -10.54 3.00 -8.69
CA VAL A 180 -11.16 4.00 -9.57
C VAL A 180 -10.90 3.64 -11.02
N ARG A 181 -11.95 3.64 -11.83
CA ARG A 181 -11.88 3.35 -13.27
C ARG A 181 -12.65 4.38 -14.06
N ALA A 182 -12.21 4.64 -15.28
CA ALA A 182 -12.93 5.41 -16.27
C ALA A 182 -13.34 4.50 -17.43
N TYR A 183 -14.57 4.63 -17.89
CA TYR A 183 -15.12 3.82 -18.98
C TYR A 183 -15.30 4.65 -20.25
N ASN A 184 -15.19 3.99 -21.41
CA ASN A 184 -15.31 4.63 -22.73
C ASN A 184 -14.41 5.85 -22.85
N VAL A 185 -13.10 5.61 -22.90
CA VAL A 185 -12.08 6.64 -22.91
C VAL A 185 -11.39 6.76 -24.27
N ILE A 186 -10.85 7.95 -24.53
CA ILE A 186 -10.02 8.27 -25.70
C ILE A 186 -8.64 8.69 -25.19
N GLU A 187 -7.59 8.00 -25.63
CA GLU A 187 -6.21 8.40 -25.35
C GLU A 187 -5.80 9.59 -26.25
N GLY A 188 -5.24 10.62 -25.63
CA GLY A 188 -4.71 11.80 -26.31
C GLY A 188 -3.19 11.75 -26.44
N LYS A 189 -2.66 12.43 -27.46
CA LYS A 189 -1.23 12.72 -27.57
C LYS A 189 -1.00 14.22 -27.46
N ARG A 190 0.09 14.62 -26.81
CA ARG A 190 0.53 16.02 -26.72
C ARG A 190 1.95 16.18 -27.20
N SER A 191 2.25 17.35 -27.73
CA SER A 191 3.63 17.75 -28.05
C SER A 191 4.00 18.97 -27.23
N ALA A 192 5.26 19.06 -26.83
CA ALA A 192 5.82 20.21 -26.15
C ALA A 192 7.18 20.57 -26.74
N THR A 193 7.54 21.84 -26.63
CA THR A 193 8.85 22.35 -27.05
C THR A 193 9.41 23.15 -25.89
N TYR A 194 10.56 22.71 -25.40
CA TYR A 194 11.39 23.55 -24.54
C TYR A 194 12.26 24.43 -25.44
N ARG A 195 12.39 25.70 -25.06
CA ARG A 195 13.30 26.65 -25.71
C ARG A 195 14.21 27.23 -24.63
N ALA A 196 15.52 27.14 -24.86
CA ALA A 196 16.49 27.77 -23.99
C ALA A 196 16.24 29.28 -23.90
N ALA A 197 16.38 29.84 -22.69
CA ALA A 197 16.18 31.26 -22.45
C ALA A 197 17.23 32.15 -23.14
N TYR A 198 18.34 31.55 -23.55
CA TYR A 198 19.49 32.23 -24.13
C TYR A 198 20.12 31.37 -25.23
N ASP A 199 20.81 31.99 -26.17
CA ASP A 199 21.57 31.28 -27.19
C ASP A 199 23.01 31.06 -26.71
N TYR A 200 23.21 29.96 -25.98
CA TYR A 200 24.46 29.69 -25.27
C TYR A 200 25.64 29.42 -26.20
N THR A 201 25.40 28.91 -27.41
CA THR A 201 26.48 28.61 -28.38
C THR A 201 26.78 29.80 -29.28
N ALA A 202 25.77 30.57 -29.71
CA ALA A 202 26.02 31.75 -30.54
C ALA A 202 26.71 32.90 -29.79
N ASN A 203 26.65 32.90 -28.45
CA ASN A 203 27.29 33.90 -27.60
C ASN A 203 28.52 33.35 -26.86
N ASP A 204 29.08 32.22 -27.31
CA ASP A 204 30.31 31.61 -26.78
C ASP A 204 30.30 31.28 -25.27
N VAL A 205 29.13 31.20 -24.64
CA VAL A 205 28.98 30.77 -23.24
C VAL A 205 29.22 29.26 -23.11
N ILE A 206 28.88 28.50 -24.15
CA ILE A 206 29.15 27.06 -24.27
C ILE A 206 29.84 26.78 -25.60
N ASN A 207 30.87 25.94 -25.57
CA ASN A 207 31.58 25.52 -26.78
C ASN A 207 30.60 24.91 -27.82
N PRO A 208 30.47 25.51 -29.03
CA PRO A 208 29.60 25.02 -30.09
C PRO A 208 29.86 23.57 -30.53
N GLU A 209 31.07 23.05 -30.34
CA GLU A 209 31.41 21.65 -30.67
C GLU A 209 30.67 20.62 -29.81
N ARG A 210 30.05 21.04 -28.71
CA ARG A 210 29.18 20.21 -27.88
C ARG A 210 27.79 20.04 -28.48
N ASP A 211 27.40 20.89 -29.43
CA ASP A 211 26.11 20.81 -30.12
C ASP A 211 26.11 19.71 -31.19
N LYS A 212 26.04 18.46 -30.76
CA LYS A 212 26.08 17.27 -31.63
C LYS A 212 24.80 16.47 -31.47
N GLY A 213 24.22 16.00 -32.56
CA GLY A 213 22.97 15.23 -32.56
C GLY A 213 21.73 16.11 -32.40
N ALA A 214 20.58 15.46 -32.15
CA ALA A 214 19.29 16.13 -32.00
C ALA A 214 18.47 15.54 -30.84
N GLY A 215 17.66 16.37 -30.19
CA GLY A 215 16.78 15.95 -29.10
C GLY A 215 17.57 15.25 -27.98
N LYS A 216 17.16 14.03 -27.64
CA LYS A 216 17.79 13.22 -26.59
C LYS A 216 19.23 12.81 -26.88
N ASN A 217 19.64 12.83 -28.14
CA ASN A 217 21.02 12.51 -28.53
C ASN A 217 21.93 13.75 -28.53
N ASN A 218 21.40 14.90 -28.10
CA ASN A 218 22.13 16.15 -28.03
C ASN A 218 22.36 16.56 -26.57
N PRO A 219 23.62 16.63 -26.10
CA PRO A 219 23.92 16.92 -24.70
C PRO A 219 23.48 18.33 -24.29
N LEU A 220 23.41 19.29 -25.22
CA LEU A 220 22.88 20.62 -24.93
C LEU A 220 21.35 20.60 -24.78
N SER A 221 20.65 19.77 -25.54
CA SER A 221 19.19 19.61 -25.39
C SER A 221 18.83 18.82 -24.11
N GLN A 222 19.65 17.86 -23.70
CA GLN A 222 19.47 17.10 -22.45
C GLN A 222 19.59 18.02 -21.22
N GLU A 223 20.58 18.91 -21.21
CA GLU A 223 20.83 19.84 -20.11
C GLU A 223 20.06 21.18 -20.22
N GLY A 224 19.18 21.32 -21.22
CA GLY A 224 18.35 22.53 -21.39
C GLY A 224 19.08 23.78 -21.89
N PHE A 225 20.29 23.63 -22.45
CA PHE A 225 21.02 24.72 -23.12
C PHE A 225 20.56 24.96 -24.56
N LYS A 226 19.82 24.00 -25.15
CA LYS A 226 19.26 24.11 -26.49
C LYS A 226 17.79 23.71 -26.48
N TYR A 227 17.05 24.13 -27.50
CA TYR A 227 15.67 23.69 -27.66
C TYR A 227 15.58 22.15 -27.67
N SER A 228 14.49 21.63 -27.11
CA SER A 228 14.20 20.20 -27.10
C SER A 228 12.74 19.97 -27.44
N LEU A 229 12.47 18.95 -28.26
CA LEU A 229 11.13 18.61 -28.73
C LEU A 229 10.66 17.31 -28.07
N ALA A 230 9.50 17.38 -27.42
CA ALA A 230 8.78 16.22 -26.91
C ALA A 230 7.54 16.01 -27.79
N THR A 231 7.66 15.25 -28.87
CA THR A 231 6.59 15.10 -29.89
C THR A 231 5.72 13.88 -29.63
N LYS A 232 4.39 14.04 -29.72
CA LYS A 232 3.39 12.94 -29.58
C LYS A 232 3.56 12.09 -28.32
N THR A 233 3.91 12.73 -27.20
CA THR A 233 3.96 12.13 -25.86
C THR A 233 2.55 11.91 -25.28
N HIS A 234 2.44 11.30 -24.10
CA HIS A 234 1.19 11.07 -23.38
C HIS A 234 0.43 12.39 -23.14
N GLY A 235 -0.73 12.53 -23.79
CA GLY A 235 -1.58 13.73 -23.76
C GLY A 235 -2.73 13.68 -22.77
N GLY A 236 -2.86 12.59 -22.02
CA GLY A 236 -3.98 12.37 -21.12
C GLY A 236 -5.02 11.44 -21.72
N VAL A 237 -6.13 11.32 -21.01
CA VAL A 237 -7.29 10.51 -21.35
C VAL A 237 -8.52 11.39 -21.25
N LEU A 238 -9.32 11.42 -22.32
CA LEU A 238 -10.65 12.03 -22.32
C LEU A 238 -11.67 10.93 -21.99
N VAL A 239 -12.52 11.18 -20.99
CA VAL A 239 -13.53 10.21 -20.54
C VAL A 239 -14.87 10.57 -21.18
N ILE A 240 -15.37 9.72 -22.08
CA ILE A 240 -16.69 9.88 -22.71
C ILE A 240 -17.79 9.24 -21.86
N GLY A 241 -17.46 8.14 -21.18
CA GLY A 241 -18.35 7.45 -20.24
C GLY A 241 -18.28 8.05 -18.83
N ASP A 242 -18.32 7.17 -17.83
CA ASP A 242 -18.28 7.54 -16.42
C ASP A 242 -16.91 7.26 -15.79
N ILE A 243 -16.54 8.06 -14.79
CA ILE A 243 -15.49 7.72 -13.83
C ILE A 243 -16.17 7.18 -12.57
N GLN A 244 -15.77 6.01 -12.10
CA GLN A 244 -16.41 5.32 -10.99
C GLN A 244 -15.37 4.86 -9.98
N GLN A 245 -15.63 5.18 -8.71
CA GLN A 245 -15.00 4.50 -7.58
C GLN A 245 -15.87 3.32 -7.18
N GLU A 246 -15.30 2.13 -7.24
CA GLU A 246 -15.94 0.89 -6.82
C GLU A 246 -15.19 0.37 -5.60
N ALA A 247 -15.91 0.07 -4.52
CA ALA A 247 -15.31 -0.53 -3.35
C ALA A 247 -16.19 -1.62 -2.71
N ILE A 248 -15.53 -2.54 -2.02
CA ILE A 248 -16.18 -3.61 -1.26
C ILE A 248 -15.57 -3.75 0.13
N VAL A 249 -16.41 -4.11 1.09
CA VAL A 249 -16.03 -4.76 2.35
C VAL A 249 -16.44 -6.23 2.24
N ASN A 250 -15.45 -7.11 2.14
CA ASN A 250 -15.67 -8.56 2.06
C ASN A 250 -15.99 -9.13 3.45
N LEU A 251 -17.27 -9.30 3.74
CA LEU A 251 -17.75 -9.78 5.03
C LEU A 251 -17.41 -11.26 5.24
N VAL A 252 -17.32 -12.06 4.17
CA VAL A 252 -16.84 -13.45 4.24
C VAL A 252 -15.40 -13.50 4.72
N ALA A 253 -14.52 -12.68 4.12
CA ALA A 253 -13.12 -12.62 4.52
C ALA A 253 -12.97 -12.23 6.00
N LEU A 254 -13.80 -11.29 6.47
CA LEU A 254 -13.82 -10.87 7.85
C LEU A 254 -14.27 -11.99 8.80
N ARG A 255 -15.32 -12.75 8.43
CA ARG A 255 -15.81 -13.89 9.22
C ARG A 255 -14.80 -15.04 9.31
N MET A 256 -14.00 -15.24 8.27
CA MET A 256 -12.96 -16.28 8.20
C MET A 256 -11.75 -16.01 9.11
N LEU A 257 -11.55 -14.79 9.62
CA LEU A 257 -10.53 -14.50 10.62
C LEU A 257 -10.94 -15.16 11.95
N SER A 258 -10.03 -15.84 12.64
CA SER A 258 -10.35 -16.56 13.89
C SER A 258 -10.48 -15.64 15.12
N GLY A 259 -11.05 -14.45 14.94
CA GLY A 259 -11.36 -13.49 16.00
C GLY A 259 -12.77 -13.69 16.57
N ASP A 260 -12.96 -13.24 17.80
CA ASP A 260 -14.27 -13.14 18.43
C ASP A 260 -15.12 -12.03 17.78
N LEU A 261 -16.40 -11.95 18.17
CA LEU A 261 -17.30 -10.94 17.64
C LEU A 261 -16.81 -9.49 17.91
N PRO A 262 -16.28 -9.14 19.10
CA PRO A 262 -15.62 -7.84 19.33
C PRO A 262 -14.53 -7.52 18.30
N THR A 263 -13.64 -8.46 18.02
CA THR A 263 -12.58 -8.29 17.00
C THR A 263 -13.17 -8.03 15.62
N LYS A 264 -14.19 -8.78 15.21
CA LYS A 264 -14.84 -8.63 13.91
C LYS A 264 -15.56 -7.28 13.79
N ARG A 265 -16.24 -6.82 14.85
CA ARG A 265 -16.86 -5.49 14.91
C ARG A 265 -15.83 -4.38 14.76
N TYR A 266 -14.72 -4.47 15.49
CA TYR A 266 -13.63 -3.51 15.39
C TYR A 266 -13.05 -3.42 13.98
N LEU A 267 -12.72 -4.56 13.36
CA LEU A 267 -12.21 -4.60 11.99
C LEU A 267 -13.25 -4.13 10.95
N LEU A 268 -14.54 -4.39 11.17
CA LEU A 268 -15.63 -3.82 10.37
C LEU A 268 -15.66 -2.29 10.54
N GLY A 269 -15.53 -1.78 11.77
CA GLY A 269 -15.49 -0.35 12.07
C GLY A 269 -14.34 0.35 11.33
N LEU A 270 -13.13 -0.21 11.38
CA LEU A 270 -12.00 0.30 10.60
C LEU A 270 -12.29 0.28 9.10
N SER A 271 -12.93 -0.78 8.61
CA SER A 271 -13.27 -0.93 7.19
C SER A 271 -14.30 0.12 6.72
N LEU A 272 -15.31 0.38 7.54
CA LEU A 272 -16.32 1.42 7.28
C LEU A 272 -15.71 2.82 7.36
N VAL A 273 -14.85 3.10 8.35
CA VAL A 273 -14.09 4.36 8.44
C VAL A 273 -13.24 4.55 7.19
N ALA A 274 -12.48 3.52 6.78
CA ALA A 274 -11.60 3.56 5.61
C ALA A 274 -12.34 3.91 4.30
N LEU A 275 -13.54 3.36 4.08
CA LEU A 275 -14.31 3.59 2.84
C LEU A 275 -15.21 4.83 2.90
N SER A 276 -15.72 5.17 4.08
CA SER A 276 -16.55 6.37 4.25
C SER A 276 -15.73 7.65 4.41
N TYR A 277 -14.44 7.53 4.75
CA TYR A 277 -13.53 8.65 4.87
C TYR A 277 -13.51 9.43 3.56
N ARG A 278 -13.60 10.75 3.72
CA ARG A 278 -13.60 11.69 2.62
C ARG A 278 -12.32 12.48 2.76
N ASP A 279 -11.44 12.32 1.79
CA ASP A 279 -10.27 13.17 1.74
C ASP A 279 -10.73 14.62 1.46
N GLN A 280 -10.44 15.54 2.38
CA GLN A 280 -10.69 16.97 2.19
C GLN A 280 -9.78 17.54 1.08
N GLU A 281 -8.69 16.85 0.75
CA GLU A 281 -7.82 17.17 -0.40
C GLU A 281 -8.44 16.75 -1.75
N GLY A 282 -9.65 16.15 -1.72
CA GLY A 282 -10.33 15.64 -2.90
C GLY A 282 -9.67 14.37 -3.44
N PHE A 283 -10.15 13.86 -4.58
CA PHE A 283 -9.46 12.77 -5.28
C PHE A 283 -8.26 13.35 -6.03
N ASN A 284 -7.29 13.90 -5.28
CA ASN A 284 -6.03 14.40 -5.80
C ASN A 284 -5.08 13.23 -6.05
N LEU A 285 -5.30 12.52 -7.16
CA LEU A 285 -4.64 11.24 -7.40
C LEU A 285 -3.19 11.45 -7.88
N ARG A 286 -3.01 12.38 -8.82
CA ARG A 286 -1.72 12.83 -9.34
C ARG A 286 -1.89 14.11 -10.15
N GLU A 287 -0.78 14.72 -10.54
CA GLU A 287 -0.76 15.88 -11.45
C GLU A 287 -1.65 15.64 -12.68
N GLY A 288 -2.58 16.56 -12.92
CA GLY A 288 -3.56 16.47 -14.01
C GLY A 288 -4.68 15.43 -13.82
N CYS A 289 -4.84 14.83 -12.64
CA CYS A 289 -5.90 13.86 -12.34
C CYS A 289 -6.56 14.16 -10.98
N LEU A 290 -7.08 15.38 -10.86
CA LEU A 290 -7.87 15.82 -9.71
C LEU A 290 -9.37 15.60 -9.99
N LEU A 291 -10.01 14.76 -9.18
CA LEU A 291 -11.43 14.42 -9.34
C LEU A 291 -12.28 14.88 -8.14
N CYS A 292 -13.58 15.01 -8.37
CA CYS A 292 -14.59 15.23 -7.33
C CYS A 292 -15.81 14.34 -7.60
N ALA A 293 -16.75 14.27 -6.64
CA ALA A 293 -18.02 13.60 -6.84
C ALA A 293 -18.77 14.22 -8.05
N ALA A 294 -19.39 13.37 -8.86
CA ALA A 294 -20.09 13.83 -10.06
C ALA A 294 -21.29 14.73 -9.72
N THR A 295 -22.02 14.39 -8.66
CA THR A 295 -23.17 15.11 -8.14
C THR A 295 -23.11 15.23 -6.60
N LYS A 296 -24.06 15.96 -5.99
CA LYS A 296 -24.18 16.01 -4.52
C LYS A 296 -24.62 14.65 -3.97
N GLU A 297 -25.43 13.92 -4.71
CA GLU A 297 -25.93 12.60 -4.37
C GLU A 297 -24.80 11.57 -4.40
N ASP A 298 -23.88 11.69 -5.36
CA ASP A 298 -22.67 10.83 -5.42
C ASP A 298 -21.68 11.10 -4.29
N PHE A 299 -21.78 12.25 -3.60
CA PHE A 299 -20.80 12.65 -2.59
C PHE A 299 -20.69 11.64 -1.44
N HIS A 300 -21.83 11.13 -0.96
CA HIS A 300 -21.86 10.11 0.09
C HIS A 300 -21.59 8.70 -0.44
N GLY A 301 -21.75 8.52 -1.76
CA GLY A 301 -21.73 7.24 -2.43
C GLY A 301 -22.96 6.40 -2.12
N LEU A 302 -23.20 5.41 -2.97
CA LEU A 302 -24.28 4.45 -2.84
C LEU A 302 -23.76 3.21 -2.14
N TRP A 303 -24.32 2.93 -0.96
CA TRP A 303 -23.99 1.77 -0.15
C TRP A 303 -25.08 0.73 -0.27
N LYS A 304 -24.68 -0.52 -0.48
CA LYS A 304 -25.59 -1.67 -0.50
C LYS A 304 -24.93 -2.88 0.13
N VAL A 305 -25.76 -3.76 0.64
CA VAL A 305 -25.36 -5.07 1.14
C VAL A 305 -25.77 -6.11 0.11
N VAL A 306 -24.89 -7.07 -0.16
CA VAL A 306 -25.11 -8.11 -1.17
C VAL A 306 -25.08 -9.47 -0.49
N SER A 307 -26.17 -10.22 -0.62
CA SER A 307 -26.35 -11.59 -0.13
C SER A 307 -25.77 -12.63 -1.10
N PHE A 308 -25.60 -13.87 -0.64
CA PHE A 308 -25.04 -14.96 -1.47
C PHE A 308 -25.94 -15.36 -2.65
N ASP A 309 -27.23 -15.07 -2.57
CA ASP A 309 -28.23 -15.32 -3.62
C ASP A 309 -28.36 -14.14 -4.61
N SER A 310 -27.46 -13.15 -4.52
CA SER A 310 -27.46 -11.90 -5.30
C SER A 310 -28.55 -10.90 -4.93
N THR A 311 -29.29 -11.11 -3.83
CA THR A 311 -30.18 -10.08 -3.29
C THR A 311 -29.35 -8.88 -2.83
N GLU A 312 -29.77 -7.68 -3.23
CA GLU A 312 -29.14 -6.41 -2.83
C GLU A 312 -30.09 -5.59 -1.96
N ASP A 313 -29.60 -5.11 -0.81
CA ASP A 313 -30.38 -4.27 0.10
C ASP A 313 -29.57 -3.05 0.56
N GLY A 314 -30.15 -1.86 0.39
CA GLY A 314 -29.57 -0.60 0.85
C GLY A 314 -30.12 -0.12 2.20
N ALA A 315 -31.12 -0.77 2.79
CA ALA A 315 -31.86 -0.25 3.95
C ALA A 315 -30.97 -0.03 5.18
N ILE A 316 -30.12 -1.00 5.51
CA ILE A 316 -29.21 -0.92 6.68
C ILE A 316 -28.15 0.19 6.55
N LEU A 317 -27.76 0.54 5.33
CA LEU A 317 -26.77 1.59 5.02
C LEU A 317 -27.40 2.82 4.34
N ARG A 318 -28.72 2.97 4.41
CA ARG A 318 -29.41 4.13 3.89
C ARG A 318 -28.92 5.38 4.63
N ASP A 319 -28.57 6.41 3.87
CA ASP A 319 -28.02 7.66 4.37
C ASP A 319 -26.79 7.48 5.27
N PHE A 320 -26.01 6.41 5.05
CA PHE A 320 -24.83 6.12 5.86
C PHE A 320 -23.78 7.22 5.73
N THR A 321 -23.35 7.73 6.88
CA THR A 321 -22.41 8.85 6.99
C THR A 321 -21.06 8.40 7.56
N HIS A 322 -20.04 9.26 7.40
CA HIS A 322 -18.72 8.99 7.95
C HIS A 322 -18.73 9.07 9.48
N GLU A 323 -19.55 9.97 10.02
CA GLU A 323 -19.78 10.17 11.44
C GLU A 323 -20.33 8.91 12.10
N GLN A 324 -21.26 8.21 11.44
CA GLN A 324 -21.77 6.91 11.89
C GLN A 324 -20.69 5.81 11.85
N ALA A 325 -19.84 5.80 10.81
CA ALA A 325 -18.71 4.86 10.74
C ALA A 325 -17.73 5.08 11.91
N LEU A 326 -17.40 6.35 12.18
CA LEU A 326 -16.48 6.73 13.25
C LEU A 326 -17.06 6.44 14.63
N ALA A 327 -18.36 6.70 14.85
CA ALA A 327 -19.03 6.36 16.10
C ALA A 327 -18.97 4.84 16.38
N PHE A 328 -19.27 4.01 15.37
CA PHE A 328 -19.16 2.56 15.48
C PHE A 328 -17.71 2.10 15.73
N ALA A 329 -16.72 2.67 15.03
CA ALA A 329 -15.31 2.35 15.25
C ALA A 329 -14.84 2.70 16.68
N ASN A 330 -15.23 3.87 17.20
CA ASN A 330 -14.89 4.31 18.55
C ASN A 330 -15.53 3.44 19.64
N GLU A 331 -16.77 3.00 19.43
CA GLU A 331 -17.41 2.11 20.39
C GLU A 331 -16.77 0.71 20.39
N THR A 332 -16.44 0.20 19.21
CA THR A 332 -15.90 -1.16 19.05
C THR A 332 -14.45 -1.28 19.50
N ILE A 333 -13.62 -0.25 19.32
CA ILE A 333 -12.25 -0.25 19.84
C ILE A 333 -12.19 -0.27 21.38
N SER A 334 -13.22 0.24 22.06
CA SER A 334 -13.27 0.23 23.54
C SER A 334 -13.27 -1.20 24.12
N GLY A 335 -13.72 -2.19 23.34
CA GLY A 335 -13.62 -3.62 23.67
C GLY A 335 -12.30 -4.28 23.31
N MET A 336 -11.36 -3.54 22.70
CA MET A 336 -10.11 -4.06 22.17
C MET A 336 -8.91 -3.60 22.99
N LYS A 337 -7.87 -4.43 23.01
CA LYS A 337 -6.55 -4.07 23.55
C LYS A 337 -5.63 -3.70 22.39
N ILE A 338 -5.70 -2.44 21.94
CA ILE A 338 -4.84 -1.94 20.88
C ILE A 338 -3.52 -1.45 21.49
N GLU A 339 -2.40 -1.87 20.94
CA GLU A 339 -1.09 -1.45 21.42
C GLU A 339 -0.78 -0.04 20.94
N GLN A 340 -0.31 0.82 21.84
CA GLN A 340 0.33 2.09 21.49
C GLN A 340 1.80 2.00 21.91
N PRO A 341 2.64 1.35 21.09
CA PRO A 341 4.04 1.11 21.45
C PRO A 341 4.87 2.39 21.37
N ASP A 342 5.93 2.43 22.17
CA ASP A 342 7.03 3.36 21.93
C ASP A 342 7.70 3.09 20.58
N ALA A 343 8.42 4.09 20.06
CA ALA A 343 9.15 3.94 18.81
C ALA A 343 10.23 2.84 18.92
N ASP A 344 10.23 1.92 17.96
CA ASP A 344 11.26 0.88 17.80
C ASP A 344 12.41 1.40 16.92
N THR A 345 13.49 0.63 16.82
CA THR A 345 14.66 0.98 16.02
C THR A 345 14.90 -0.06 14.92
N PHE A 346 15.29 0.39 13.74
CA PHE A 346 15.71 -0.49 12.67
C PHE A 346 17.02 -1.23 13.03
N ASP A 347 16.99 -2.55 12.94
CA ASP A 347 18.11 -3.44 13.17
C ASP A 347 19.00 -3.56 11.93
N LYS A 348 19.80 -2.51 11.71
CA LYS A 348 20.79 -2.44 10.63
C LYS A 348 21.74 -3.65 10.63
N ARG A 349 22.20 -4.08 11.80
CA ARG A 349 23.14 -5.21 11.93
C ARG A 349 22.51 -6.49 11.39
N THR A 350 21.30 -6.81 11.82
CA THR A 350 20.58 -8.00 11.33
C THR A 350 20.32 -7.87 9.83
N ALA A 351 19.92 -6.70 9.33
CA ALA A 351 19.68 -6.50 7.91
C ALA A 351 20.95 -6.73 7.06
N GLU A 352 22.07 -6.12 7.42
CA GLU A 352 23.34 -6.27 6.69
C GLU A 352 23.82 -7.72 6.70
N LYS A 353 23.85 -8.37 7.88
CA LYS A 353 24.23 -9.79 7.97
C LYS A 353 23.26 -10.70 7.24
N TRP A 354 21.96 -10.41 7.31
CA TRP A 354 20.99 -11.16 6.53
C TRP A 354 21.24 -11.02 5.05
N LEU A 355 21.73 -9.88 4.54
CA LEU A 355 22.01 -9.70 3.11
C LEU A 355 23.25 -10.46 2.61
N THR A 356 24.19 -10.83 3.49
CA THR A 356 25.39 -11.59 3.10
C THR A 356 25.10 -13.07 2.81
N ILE A 357 23.99 -13.61 3.35
CA ILE A 357 23.57 -14.99 3.10
C ILE A 357 23.08 -15.12 1.64
N ASP A 358 23.45 -16.21 0.97
CA ASP A 358 22.96 -16.52 -0.39
C ASP A 358 21.43 -16.41 -0.50
N LYS A 359 20.93 -15.86 -1.62
CA LYS A 359 19.50 -15.61 -1.86
C LYS A 359 18.64 -16.87 -1.71
N LYS A 360 19.09 -18.03 -2.21
CA LYS A 360 18.32 -19.28 -2.11
C LYS A 360 18.27 -19.74 -0.65
N LYS A 361 19.41 -19.70 0.05
CA LYS A 361 19.49 -20.02 1.48
C LYS A 361 18.60 -19.12 2.34
N ARG A 362 18.61 -17.79 2.10
CA ARG A 362 17.74 -16.82 2.79
C ARG A 362 16.26 -17.15 2.63
N LYS A 363 15.82 -17.47 1.41
CA LYS A 363 14.41 -17.82 1.15
C LYS A 363 13.96 -19.05 1.93
N VAL A 364 14.84 -20.05 2.12
CA VAL A 364 14.52 -21.25 2.91
C VAL A 364 14.48 -20.89 4.39
N LEU A 365 15.48 -20.17 4.89
CA LEU A 365 15.62 -19.81 6.29
C LEU A 365 14.49 -18.87 6.78
N ALA A 366 14.07 -17.92 5.94
CA ALA A 366 12.98 -16.99 6.25
C ALA A 366 11.65 -17.69 6.58
N LYS A 367 11.39 -18.88 6.01
CA LYS A 367 10.15 -19.63 6.25
C LYS A 367 10.10 -20.30 7.63
N THR A 368 11.28 -20.54 8.21
CA THR A 368 11.42 -21.30 9.46
C THR A 368 11.80 -20.42 10.65
N LYS A 369 12.59 -19.36 10.44
CA LYS A 369 13.01 -18.43 11.49
C LYS A 369 13.01 -16.98 11.03
N HIS A 370 12.74 -16.08 11.97
CA HIS A 370 12.95 -14.64 11.78
C HIS A 370 14.46 -14.35 11.54
N PRO A 371 14.82 -13.38 10.68
CA PRO A 371 16.22 -13.03 10.41
C PRO A 371 17.07 -12.83 11.67
N ALA A 372 16.58 -12.09 12.66
CA ALA A 372 17.32 -11.82 13.91
C ALA A 372 17.69 -13.11 14.67
N ARG A 373 16.75 -14.07 14.76
CA ARG A 373 16.99 -15.36 15.42
C ARG A 373 17.97 -16.22 14.62
N ALA A 374 17.83 -16.22 13.30
CA ALA A 374 18.69 -17.03 12.45
C ALA A 374 20.15 -16.56 12.47
N ILE A 375 20.38 -15.24 12.48
CA ILE A 375 21.72 -14.66 12.63
C ILE A 375 22.30 -14.96 14.02
N ALA A 376 21.51 -14.84 15.08
CA ALA A 376 21.95 -15.16 16.43
C ALA A 376 22.37 -16.65 16.56
N ASP A 377 21.61 -17.57 15.97
CA ASP A 377 21.93 -19.00 15.96
C ASP A 377 23.26 -19.29 15.22
N GLU A 378 23.50 -18.62 14.08
CA GLU A 378 24.74 -18.78 13.31
C GLU A 378 25.95 -18.24 14.08
N GLU A 379 25.81 -17.08 14.72
CA GLU A 379 26.85 -16.49 15.58
C GLU A 379 27.17 -17.39 16.78
N ALA A 380 26.14 -17.94 17.44
CA ALA A 380 26.33 -18.88 18.55
C ALA A 380 27.04 -20.17 18.09
N ALA A 381 26.68 -20.69 16.92
CA ALA A 381 27.34 -21.87 16.35
C ALA A 381 28.80 -21.59 15.95
N ALA A 382 29.11 -20.41 15.43
CA ALA A 382 30.48 -19.99 15.11
C ALA A 382 31.33 -19.87 16.38
N ALA A 383 30.83 -19.19 17.42
CA ALA A 383 31.52 -19.05 18.69
C ALA A 383 31.79 -20.41 19.38
N ALA A 384 30.86 -21.36 19.27
CA ALA A 384 31.05 -22.72 19.78
C ALA A 384 32.17 -23.48 19.04
N ARG A 385 32.30 -23.29 17.72
CA ARG A 385 33.37 -23.91 16.92
C ARG A 385 34.75 -23.30 17.20
N GLU A 386 34.82 -22.03 17.53
CA GLU A 386 36.07 -21.37 17.93
C GLU A 386 36.54 -21.85 19.30
N LYS A 387 35.64 -21.97 20.29
CA LYS A 387 35.97 -22.53 21.62
C LYS A 387 36.44 -23.99 21.58
N GLN A 388 35.98 -24.77 20.60
CA GLN A 388 36.46 -26.15 20.39
C GLN A 388 37.84 -26.23 19.73
N LYS A 389 38.38 -25.13 19.21
CA LYS A 389 39.70 -25.05 18.58
C LYS A 389 40.79 -24.49 19.51
N GLU A 390 40.46 -24.02 20.71
CA GLU A 390 41.46 -23.65 21.72
C GLU A 390 42.01 -24.93 22.39
N PRO A 391 43.33 -25.22 22.29
CA PRO A 391 43.92 -26.38 22.95
C PRO A 391 43.89 -26.21 24.47
N ALA A 392 43.55 -27.27 25.19
CA ALA A 392 43.64 -27.34 26.65
C ALA A 392 45.09 -27.20 27.11
N ALA A 393 45.55 -25.98 27.32
CA ALA A 393 46.83 -25.68 27.95
C ALA A 393 46.65 -25.60 29.46
N GLY A 394 47.15 -26.59 30.21
CA GLY A 394 47.35 -26.45 31.65
C GLY A 394 47.10 -27.68 32.53
N ALA A 395 47.80 -28.79 32.28
CA ALA A 395 48.10 -29.77 33.33
C ALA A 395 49.58 -30.15 33.22
N GLY A 396 50.46 -29.19 33.49
CA GLY A 396 51.89 -29.42 33.65
C GLY A 396 52.18 -29.79 35.10
N GLU A 397 52.58 -31.04 35.31
CA GLU A 397 53.02 -31.61 36.59
C GLU A 397 54.13 -30.80 37.23
N THR A 398 53.92 -30.36 38.47
CA THR A 398 55.00 -29.95 39.38
C THR A 398 55.72 -31.19 39.91
N LYS A 399 56.98 -31.39 39.49
CA LYS A 399 57.94 -32.27 40.15
C LYS A 399 58.99 -31.45 40.89
N THR A 400 59.15 -31.69 42.19
CA THR A 400 60.39 -31.47 42.96
C THR A 400 60.25 -32.16 44.33
N PRO A 401 61.34 -32.58 45.00
CA PRO A 401 62.74 -32.68 44.57
C PRO A 401 63.21 -34.10 44.23
#